data_AF-A0A1W1X3Q3-F1
#
_entry.id   AF-A0A1W1X3Q3-F1
#
_cell.length_a   1.000
_cell.length_b   1.000
_cell.length_c   1.000
_cell.angle_alpha   90.00
_cell.angle_beta   90.00
_cell.angle_gamma   90.00
#
_symmetry.space_group_name_H-M   'P 1'
#
loop_
_entity.id
_entity.type
_entity.pdbx_description
1 polymer ?
#
loop_
_entity_poly.entity_id
_entity_poly.type
_entity_poly.pdbx_seq_one_letter_code
_entity_poly.pdbx_strand_id
1 'polypeptide(L)'
;MKYLKIFLFIFVFPFCVFVFIKTSSLFLSSNSTSHYIYTNEVEKRGSPVHSWMIGADHLPHMKVFFWVPKSSTTYIPYANQGVRTNVIGHGAINQWAVIQTGQVLGSYKLVFMLVPKTFVFTHGPNFYKLTHIYYR
;
A
#
# COMPACT_ATOMS: atom_id res chain seq x y z
N MET A 1 -18.71 20.21 36.85
CA MET A 1 -19.04 19.41 35.64
C MET A 1 -19.38 20.23 34.39
N LYS A 2 -20.07 21.39 34.47
CA LYS A 2 -20.44 22.20 33.28
C LYS A 2 -19.21 22.73 32.50
N TYR A 3 -18.21 23.26 33.20
CA TYR A 3 -16.98 23.79 32.57
C TYR A 3 -16.12 22.71 31.90
N LEU A 4 -16.06 21.50 32.47
CA LEU A 4 -15.36 20.35 31.87
C LEU A 4 -16.04 19.90 30.56
N LYS A 5 -17.39 19.90 30.52
CA LYS A 5 -18.15 19.59 29.30
C LYS A 5 -17.92 20.65 28.21
N ILE A 6 -17.87 21.92 28.60
CA ILE A 6 -17.58 23.04 27.67
C ILE A 6 -16.15 22.93 27.13
N PHE A 7 -15.17 22.62 27.98
CA PHE A 7 -13.78 22.42 27.56
C PHE A 7 -13.63 21.22 26.61
N LEU A 8 -14.24 20.07 26.93
CA LEU A 8 -14.29 18.91 26.03
C LEU A 8 -14.93 19.27 24.69
N PHE A 9 -16.03 20.02 24.70
CA PHE A 9 -16.71 20.40 23.46
C PHE A 9 -15.91 21.41 22.63
N ILE A 10 -15.22 22.37 23.24
CA ILE A 10 -14.47 23.40 22.52
C ILE A 10 -13.12 22.91 22.03
N PHE A 11 -12.46 21.98 22.73
CA PHE A 11 -11.12 21.52 22.32
C PHE A 11 -11.14 20.13 21.66
N VAL A 12 -11.88 19.18 22.22
CA VAL A 12 -11.84 17.79 21.73
C VAL A 12 -12.68 17.65 20.46
N PHE A 13 -13.85 18.29 20.39
CA PHE A 13 -14.68 18.20 19.18
C PHE A 13 -13.99 18.77 17.92
N PRO A 14 -13.45 20.00 17.90
CA PRO A 14 -12.77 20.49 16.71
C PRO A 14 -11.44 19.77 16.44
N PHE A 15 -10.76 19.24 17.46
CA PHE A 15 -9.60 18.38 17.24
C PHE A 15 -10.00 17.06 16.54
N CYS A 16 -11.08 16.42 16.98
CA CYS A 16 -11.63 15.23 16.33
C CYS A 16 -12.08 15.53 14.90
N VAL A 17 -12.73 16.67 14.66
CA VAL A 17 -13.14 17.11 13.32
C VAL A 17 -11.91 17.40 12.45
N PHE A 18 -10.88 18.06 12.96
CA PHE A 18 -9.63 18.31 12.24
C PHE A 18 -8.93 17.01 11.85
N VAL A 19 -8.80 16.07 12.80
CA VAL A 19 -8.27 14.73 12.55
C VAL A 19 -9.12 14.01 11.51
N PHE A 20 -10.45 14.05 11.62
CA PHE A 20 -11.36 13.40 10.69
C PHE A 20 -11.30 14.01 9.27
N ILE A 21 -11.17 15.33 9.14
CA ILE A 21 -11.01 16.01 7.84
C ILE A 21 -9.64 15.67 7.23
N LYS A 22 -8.56 15.71 8.03
CA LYS A 22 -7.21 15.31 7.58
C LYS A 22 -7.20 13.85 7.13
N THR A 23 -7.83 12.93 7.85
CA THR A 23 -7.89 11.53 7.43
C THR A 23 -8.83 11.35 6.25
N SER A 24 -9.97 12.03 6.20
CA SER A 24 -10.88 12.04 5.03
C SER A 24 -10.16 12.45 3.75
N SER A 25 -9.27 13.46 3.81
CA SER A 25 -8.46 13.85 2.65
C SER A 25 -7.52 12.75 2.15
N LEU A 26 -7.08 11.84 3.03
CA LEU A 26 -6.32 10.64 2.65
C LEU A 26 -7.19 9.59 1.94
N PHE A 27 -8.51 9.59 2.18
CA PHE A 27 -9.46 8.67 1.55
C PHE A 27 -10.07 9.21 0.24
N LEU A 28 -10.06 10.53 0.01
CA LEU A 28 -10.67 11.16 -1.16
C LEU A 28 -9.86 11.06 -2.47
N SER A 29 -8.65 10.48 -2.47
CA SER A 29 -7.75 10.52 -3.65
C SER A 29 -7.76 9.27 -4.54
N SER A 30 -8.78 8.42 -4.53
CA SER A 30 -8.78 7.19 -5.34
C SER A 30 -10.04 7.04 -6.19
N ASN A 31 -10.25 7.97 -7.13
CA ASN A 31 -11.21 7.78 -8.23
C ASN A 31 -10.60 6.98 -9.40
N SER A 32 -9.71 6.05 -9.08
CA SER A 32 -8.85 5.38 -10.05
C SER A 32 -9.35 3.96 -10.24
N THR A 33 -9.77 3.65 -11.46
CA THR A 33 -10.05 2.29 -11.90
C THR A 33 -8.79 1.46 -11.73
N SER A 34 -8.86 0.38 -10.93
CA SER A 34 -7.76 -0.55 -10.85
C SER A 34 -7.56 -1.21 -12.21
N HIS A 35 -6.32 -1.23 -12.66
CA HIS A 35 -5.97 -2.01 -13.83
C HIS A 35 -5.80 -3.45 -13.38
N TYR A 36 -6.87 -4.24 -13.51
CA TYR A 36 -6.74 -5.68 -13.46
C TYR A 36 -5.91 -6.14 -14.66
N ILE A 37 -4.88 -6.95 -14.41
CA ILE A 37 -4.07 -7.57 -15.45
C ILE A 37 -4.39 -9.07 -15.44
N TYR A 38 -4.97 -9.56 -16.53
CA TYR A 38 -5.13 -11.00 -16.73
C TYR A 38 -3.77 -11.60 -17.06
N THR A 39 -3.20 -12.37 -16.14
CA THR A 39 -1.95 -13.11 -16.34
C THR A 39 -2.12 -14.54 -15.84
N ASN A 40 -1.54 -15.49 -16.56
CA ASN A 40 -1.45 -16.90 -16.16
C ASN A 40 -0.18 -17.18 -15.33
N GLU A 41 0.65 -16.17 -15.07
CA GLU A 41 1.87 -16.33 -14.30
C GLU A 41 1.55 -16.52 -12.81
N VAL A 42 1.98 -17.65 -12.26
CA VAL A 42 1.90 -17.89 -10.83
C VAL A 42 3.03 -17.13 -10.15
N GLU A 43 2.66 -16.14 -9.36
CA GLU A 43 3.63 -15.34 -8.62
C GLU A 43 4.33 -16.17 -7.54
N LYS A 44 5.65 -16.05 -7.48
CA LYS A 44 6.44 -16.64 -6.41
C LYS A 44 6.61 -15.65 -5.28
N ARG A 45 5.91 -15.86 -4.15
CA ARG A 45 6.01 -14.98 -2.98
C ARG A 45 7.33 -15.18 -2.23
N GLY A 46 7.84 -14.09 -1.66
CA GLY A 46 8.98 -14.11 -0.76
C GLY A 46 8.69 -14.82 0.56
N SER A 47 9.74 -15.12 1.31
CA SER A 47 9.65 -15.55 2.72
C SER A 47 10.50 -14.59 3.56
N PRO A 48 9.89 -13.75 4.43
CA PRO A 48 8.44 -13.64 4.69
C PRO A 48 7.66 -13.06 3.50
N VAL A 49 6.35 -13.32 3.44
CA VAL A 49 5.48 -12.82 2.34
C VAL A 49 5.32 -11.30 2.39
N HIS A 50 5.25 -10.74 3.59
CA HIS A 50 5.17 -9.29 3.80
C HIS A 50 5.88 -8.90 5.10
N SER A 51 6.18 -7.61 5.24
CA SER A 51 6.62 -7.02 6.50
C SER A 51 6.19 -5.57 6.63
N TRP A 52 6.20 -5.07 7.85
CA TRP A 52 5.87 -3.69 8.18
C TRP A 52 7.12 -2.82 8.22
N MET A 53 6.96 -1.56 7.85
CA MET A 53 7.99 -0.54 8.07
C MET A 53 7.34 0.80 8.41
N ILE A 54 8.09 1.66 9.08
CA ILE A 54 7.72 3.06 9.25
C ILE A 54 8.34 3.85 8.10
N GLY A 55 7.51 4.55 7.33
CA GLY A 55 7.96 5.40 6.25
C GLY A 55 8.62 6.67 6.78
N ALA A 56 9.27 7.44 5.89
CA ALA A 56 9.81 8.75 6.21
C ALA A 56 8.72 9.75 6.67
N ASP A 57 7.45 9.46 6.40
CA ASP A 57 6.28 10.20 6.85
C ASP A 57 5.79 9.78 8.25
N HIS A 58 6.55 8.95 8.98
CA HIS A 58 6.22 8.42 10.30
C HIS A 58 4.94 7.59 10.38
N LEU A 59 4.47 7.08 9.24
CA LEU A 59 3.27 6.26 9.14
C LEU A 59 3.64 4.81 8.78
N PRO A 60 2.80 3.82 9.16
CA PRO A 60 3.05 2.43 8.82
C PRO A 60 2.81 2.19 7.33
N HIS A 61 3.78 1.55 6.68
CA HIS A 61 3.70 1.03 5.31
C HIS A 61 3.95 -0.48 5.32
N MET A 62 3.45 -1.15 4.29
CA MET A 62 3.64 -2.59 4.12
C MET A 62 4.50 -2.86 2.89
N LYS A 63 5.46 -3.77 3.06
CA LYS A 63 6.27 -4.34 1.99
C LYS A 63 5.73 -5.72 1.66
N VAL A 64 5.43 -5.99 0.40
CA VAL A 64 5.04 -7.33 -0.08
C VAL A 64 6.17 -7.87 -0.94
N PHE A 65 6.65 -9.06 -0.64
CA PHE A 65 7.86 -9.63 -1.25
C PHE A 65 7.55 -10.61 -2.36
N PHE A 66 8.31 -10.51 -3.46
CA PHE A 66 8.17 -11.35 -4.63
C PHE A 66 9.53 -11.80 -5.15
N TRP A 67 9.63 -13.06 -5.52
CA TRP A 67 10.72 -13.62 -6.30
C TRP A 67 10.36 -13.51 -7.78
N VAL A 68 11.09 -12.67 -8.50
CA VAL A 68 10.91 -12.47 -9.95
C VAL A 68 12.13 -12.97 -10.70
N PRO A 69 12.01 -13.43 -11.96
CA PRO A 69 13.17 -13.79 -12.78
C PRO A 69 14.17 -12.64 -12.84
N LYS A 70 15.47 -12.96 -12.78
CA LYS A 70 16.56 -11.97 -12.83
C LYS A 70 16.50 -11.09 -14.09
N SER A 71 16.06 -11.66 -15.21
CA SER A 71 15.87 -10.99 -16.49
C SER A 71 14.77 -9.94 -16.50
N SER A 72 13.84 -9.97 -15.54
CA SER A 72 12.72 -9.03 -15.52
C SER A 72 13.22 -7.61 -15.26
N THR A 73 12.79 -6.66 -16.07
CA THR A 73 13.17 -5.24 -16.03
C THR A 73 11.98 -4.34 -15.72
N THR A 74 10.77 -4.79 -16.05
CA THR A 74 9.54 -4.01 -15.85
C THR A 74 8.73 -4.59 -14.70
N TYR A 75 8.14 -3.72 -13.89
CA TYR A 75 7.32 -4.08 -12.74
C TYR A 75 6.07 -3.22 -12.69
N ILE A 76 4.91 -3.83 -12.89
CA ILE A 76 3.62 -3.14 -12.85
C ILE A 76 2.82 -3.75 -11.71
N PRO A 77 2.70 -3.07 -10.56
CA PRO A 77 1.83 -3.54 -9.51
C PRO A 77 0.36 -3.49 -9.97
N TYR A 78 -0.45 -4.41 -9.49
CA TYR A 78 -1.89 -4.44 -9.72
C TYR A 78 -2.62 -5.12 -8.56
N ALA A 79 -3.95 -5.01 -8.55
CA ALA A 79 -4.80 -5.64 -7.54
C ALA A 79 -5.81 -6.60 -8.19
N ASN A 80 -6.41 -7.46 -7.38
CA ASN A 80 -7.49 -8.33 -7.83
C ASN A 80 -8.67 -7.53 -8.41
N GLN A 81 -9.40 -8.18 -9.31
CA GLN A 81 -10.62 -7.61 -9.89
C GLN A 81 -11.60 -7.18 -8.77
N GLY A 82 -12.21 -6.00 -8.93
CA GLY A 82 -13.15 -5.44 -7.95
C GLY A 82 -12.50 -4.64 -6.82
N VAL A 83 -11.17 -4.72 -6.66
CA VAL A 83 -10.44 -3.90 -5.69
C VAL A 83 -10.25 -2.49 -6.26
N ARG A 84 -10.87 -1.47 -5.64
CA ARG A 84 -10.77 -0.07 -6.09
C ARG A 84 -9.49 0.58 -5.57
N THR A 85 -8.47 0.67 -6.42
CA THR A 85 -7.18 1.26 -6.05
C THR A 85 -6.45 1.84 -7.25
N ASN A 86 -5.78 2.98 -7.04
CA ASN A 86 -4.87 3.54 -8.02
C ASN A 86 -3.52 2.84 -7.96
N VAL A 87 -3.27 1.87 -8.85
CA VAL A 87 -1.98 1.17 -8.91
C VAL A 87 -1.04 1.70 -10.00
N ILE A 88 -1.56 2.48 -10.95
CA ILE A 88 -0.85 2.87 -12.19
C ILE A 88 -0.11 4.22 -12.10
N GLY A 89 -0.09 4.86 -10.94
CA GLY A 89 0.84 5.97 -10.69
C GLY A 89 2.18 5.45 -10.16
N HIS A 90 3.24 5.48 -10.97
CA HIS A 90 4.59 5.56 -10.40
C HIS A 90 4.78 6.99 -9.90
N GLY A 91 4.95 7.16 -8.58
CA GLY A 91 5.16 8.48 -8.00
C GLY A 91 5.61 8.39 -6.55
N ALA A 92 5.45 9.49 -5.82
CA ALA A 92 5.97 9.65 -4.46
C ALA A 92 5.46 8.54 -3.48
N ILE A 93 5.96 8.53 -2.25
CA ILE A 93 5.74 7.46 -1.23
C ILE A 93 4.26 7.15 -0.91
N ASN A 94 3.33 7.95 -1.44
CA ASN A 94 1.88 7.75 -1.44
C ASN A 94 1.35 6.92 -2.61
N GLN A 95 2.21 6.45 -3.51
CA GLN A 95 1.89 5.62 -4.66
C GLN A 95 2.61 4.26 -4.59
N TRP A 96 2.14 3.31 -5.37
CA TRP A 96 2.72 1.97 -5.41
C TRP A 96 4.11 2.04 -6.03
N ALA A 97 5.08 1.40 -5.39
CA ALA A 97 6.45 1.34 -5.89
C ALA A 97 7.00 -0.08 -5.77
N VAL A 98 7.81 -0.51 -6.73
CA VAL A 98 8.52 -1.78 -6.66
C VAL A 98 10.02 -1.50 -6.56
N ILE A 99 10.66 -2.06 -5.53
CA ILE A 99 12.05 -1.81 -5.17
C ILE A 99 12.80 -3.14 -5.13
N GLN A 100 13.99 -3.18 -5.71
CA GLN A 100 14.87 -4.36 -5.68
C GLN A 100 15.64 -4.41 -4.35
N THR A 101 15.73 -5.57 -3.71
CA THR A 101 16.44 -5.71 -2.42
C THR A 101 17.92 -6.04 -2.55
N GLY A 102 18.38 -6.43 -3.75
CA GLY A 102 19.72 -6.99 -3.98
C GLY A 102 19.86 -8.47 -3.67
N GLN A 103 18.87 -9.10 -3.03
CA GLN A 103 18.90 -10.53 -2.72
C GLN A 103 18.58 -11.38 -3.95
N VAL A 104 19.31 -12.47 -4.14
CA VAL A 104 19.16 -13.39 -5.28
C VAL A 104 19.04 -14.84 -4.82
N LEU A 105 18.28 -15.64 -5.55
CA LEU A 105 18.11 -17.08 -5.32
C LEU A 105 17.99 -17.81 -6.65
N GLY A 106 19.06 -18.49 -7.08
CA GLY A 106 19.11 -19.17 -8.37
C GLY A 106 18.89 -18.19 -9.54
N SER A 107 17.88 -18.44 -10.36
CA SER A 107 17.46 -17.56 -11.48
C SER A 107 16.53 -16.41 -11.06
N TYR A 108 16.25 -16.25 -9.76
CA TYR A 108 15.35 -15.23 -9.24
C TYR A 108 16.10 -14.14 -8.47
N LYS A 109 15.49 -12.95 -8.43
CA LYS A 109 15.86 -11.85 -7.55
C LYS A 109 14.66 -11.45 -6.71
N LEU A 110 14.91 -10.98 -5.49
CA LEU A 110 13.86 -10.54 -4.59
C LEU A 110 13.58 -9.05 -4.84
N VAL A 111 12.30 -8.76 -5.04
CA VAL A 111 11.77 -7.39 -5.07
C VAL A 111 10.71 -7.26 -3.99
N PHE A 112 10.49 -6.03 -3.54
CA PHE A 112 9.34 -5.73 -2.71
C PHE A 112 8.50 -4.62 -3.34
N MET A 113 7.20 -4.78 -3.23
CA MET A 113 6.23 -3.75 -3.53
C MET A 113 5.94 -2.98 -2.24
N LEU A 114 6.17 -1.67 -2.27
CA LEU A 114 5.71 -0.74 -1.26
C LEU A 114 4.25 -0.41 -1.51
N VAL A 115 3.42 -0.70 -0.51
CA VAL A 115 1.98 -0.43 -0.57
C VAL A 115 1.69 0.92 0.08
N PRO A 116 0.87 1.79 -0.55
CA PRO A 116 0.38 3.01 0.08
C PRO A 116 -0.37 2.75 1.40
N LYS A 117 -0.05 3.54 2.43
CA LYS A 117 -0.69 3.51 3.75
C LYS A 117 -2.22 3.55 3.72
N THR A 118 -2.81 4.36 2.85
CA THR A 118 -4.28 4.51 2.71
C THR A 118 -4.94 3.18 2.35
N PHE A 119 -4.20 2.37 1.61
CA PHE A 119 -4.66 1.08 1.13
C PHE A 119 -4.60 0.00 2.20
N VAL A 120 -3.55 0.04 3.03
CA VAL A 120 -3.43 -0.80 4.22
C VAL A 120 -4.59 -0.55 5.19
N PHE A 121 -4.91 0.71 5.49
CA PHE A 121 -5.96 1.05 6.45
C PHE A 121 -7.37 0.65 5.99
N THR A 122 -7.62 0.61 4.68
CA THR A 122 -8.95 0.32 4.12
C THR A 122 -9.21 -1.17 3.94
N HIS A 123 -8.18 -1.98 3.68
CA HIS A 123 -8.35 -3.40 3.32
C HIS A 123 -7.80 -4.39 4.37
N GLY A 124 -7.20 -3.88 5.46
CA GLY A 124 -6.81 -4.68 6.62
C GLY A 124 -5.53 -5.52 6.45
N PRO A 125 -5.22 -6.45 7.38
CA PRO A 125 -3.93 -7.12 7.46
C PRO A 125 -3.72 -8.22 6.40
N ASN A 126 -4.79 -8.79 5.85
CA ASN A 126 -4.71 -9.87 4.85
C ASN A 126 -4.56 -9.37 3.41
N PHE A 127 -4.49 -8.05 3.23
CA PHE A 127 -4.63 -7.46 1.92
C PHE A 127 -3.43 -7.74 0.98
N TYR A 128 -2.27 -8.15 1.50
CA TYR A 128 -1.15 -8.61 0.66
C TYR A 128 -1.57 -9.72 -0.32
N LYS A 129 -2.61 -10.49 0.00
CA LYS A 129 -3.23 -11.52 -0.84
C LYS A 129 -4.01 -10.98 -2.04
N LEU A 130 -4.36 -9.70 -2.01
CA LEU A 130 -5.14 -9.01 -3.04
C LEU A 130 -4.27 -8.21 -4.01
N THR A 131 -2.94 -8.27 -3.82
CA THR A 131 -1.97 -7.45 -4.55
C THR A 131 -0.95 -8.29 -5.24
N HIS A 132 -0.62 -7.86 -6.44
CA HIS A 132 0.13 -8.62 -7.40
C HIS A 132 1.10 -7.70 -8.14
N ILE A 133 2.09 -8.29 -8.78
CA ILE A 133 3.09 -7.64 -9.60
C ILE A 133 3.16 -8.38 -10.92
N TYR A 134 2.89 -7.63 -11.99
CA TYR A 134 3.18 -8.07 -13.33
C TYR A 134 4.64 -7.73 -13.64
N TYR A 135 5.38 -8.67 -14.23
CA TYR A 135 6.78 -8.46 -14.59
C TYR A 135 7.10 -9.01 -15.98
N ARG A 136 8.05 -8.35 -16.64
CA ARG A 136 8.63 -8.76 -17.94
C ARG A 136 10.13 -8.53 -17.92
#